data_AF-A0A6B2L0E9-F1
#
_entry.id   AF-A0A6B2L0E9-F1
#
_cell.length_a   1.000
_cell.length_b   1.000
_cell.length_c   1.000
_cell.angle_alpha   90.00
_cell.angle_beta   90.00
_cell.angle_gamma   90.00
#
_symmetry.space_group_name_H-M   'P 1'
#
loop_
_entity.id
_entity.type
_entity.pdbx_description
1 polymer ?
#
loop_
_entity_poly.entity_id
_entity_poly.type
_entity_poly.pdbx_seq_one_letter_code
_entity_poly.pdbx_strand_id
1 'polypeptide(L)'
;MTTVSSPERVVQNNESYIIYNLTTKTNISSYKSTNTGEDNCFLWTVRHRFRDFETFCETLSRNNPKASVPQLPKKSWMNKFNSGFIENRAQELNKFLYIICTNPNLIYSNDLKTFLTIDSHSRARKDESLNQRKTYFEAYLQDNPITCVVESTITDTLFAGKKDGKVFATQVEQDYETMKQMMKRWEIVPTKLPFEKFVVLVLGTTSAGKSSWVNNFFGLACKKAADCQQDTVFTIVETVPPSVFDRLSSNGTSSGERTYPEYTEDELHKNVEDVYSDARYGNVFVLLDTAMTLSRYYTQLAQFSSIISSLGLFQTVIINEHYLANFHGRDLATRTILIDSPGFGSEKKVGTDLIESFLGNLKVLQALYKLSDMSLFFIPATQLNMVSNQLAILELSIVYSLVGMEKMENLIMSCVKGNEEEDMSFLGGVLKKIGTKILGNIDEHLYQGTAVWEKTMFVLTKIDLLQPNEDAMRHIYYELGSLLKKSFLYLPNPVPDHILTLALPEKSLRDTPSHLRSLNEKLRALSLQSPFEKRVELSIQNMCNELKKAVGQSWTKYLTFDANEIDRILERSVKRMSAQ
;
A
#
# COMPACT_ATOMS: atom_id res chain seq x y z
N MET A 1 -11.55 -34.19 0.30
CA MET A 1 -11.66 -34.78 -1.04
C MET A 1 -11.06 -33.81 -2.05
N THR A 2 -10.13 -34.27 -2.88
CA THR A 2 -9.55 -33.48 -3.97
C THR A 2 -9.82 -34.21 -5.28
N THR A 3 -10.22 -33.48 -6.31
CA THR A 3 -10.50 -34.02 -7.65
C THR A 3 -9.72 -33.27 -8.71
N VAL A 4 -9.13 -34.01 -9.65
CA VAL A 4 -8.45 -33.44 -10.83
C VAL A 4 -9.39 -33.55 -12.03
N SER A 5 -9.70 -32.43 -12.68
CA SER A 5 -10.69 -32.38 -13.76
C SER A 5 -10.31 -31.36 -14.85
N SER A 6 -11.14 -31.33 -15.91
CA SER A 6 -11.18 -30.27 -16.93
C SER A 6 -9.82 -29.92 -17.55
N PRO A 7 -9.15 -30.89 -18.20
CA PRO A 7 -7.84 -30.62 -18.79
C PRO A 7 -7.98 -29.69 -20.00
N GLU A 8 -7.43 -28.48 -19.88
CA GLU A 8 -7.50 -27.46 -20.92
C GLU A 8 -6.13 -27.28 -21.59
N ARG A 9 -6.12 -27.24 -22.93
CA ARG A 9 -4.91 -26.90 -23.68
C ARG A 9 -4.76 -25.39 -23.72
N VAL A 10 -3.67 -24.90 -23.13
CA VAL A 10 -3.30 -23.49 -23.17
C VAL A 10 -2.11 -23.30 -24.11
N VAL A 11 -2.19 -22.26 -24.96
CA VAL A 11 -1.11 -21.83 -25.86
C VAL A 11 -0.60 -20.49 -25.34
N GLN A 12 0.69 -20.42 -25.01
CA GLN A 12 1.33 -19.22 -24.44
C GLN A 12 2.78 -19.15 -24.95
N ASN A 13 3.20 -18.00 -25.49
CA ASN A 13 4.57 -17.73 -25.95
C ASN A 13 5.16 -18.81 -26.89
N ASN A 14 4.40 -19.23 -27.91
CA ASN A 14 4.74 -20.32 -28.84
C ASN A 14 4.92 -21.72 -28.22
N GLU A 15 4.71 -21.88 -26.92
CA GLU A 15 4.62 -23.17 -26.26
C GLU A 15 3.17 -23.55 -25.98
N SER A 16 2.87 -24.85 -26.01
CA SER A 16 1.55 -25.35 -25.62
C SER A 16 1.66 -26.46 -24.57
N TYR A 17 0.84 -26.33 -23.53
CA TYR A 17 0.80 -27.25 -22.40
C TYR A 17 -0.65 -27.46 -21.93
N ILE A 18 -0.84 -28.48 -21.11
CA ILE A 18 -2.14 -28.83 -20.54
C ILE A 18 -2.21 -28.38 -19.09
N ILE A 19 -3.29 -27.68 -18.73
CA ILE A 19 -3.62 -27.26 -17.37
C ILE A 19 -4.71 -28.19 -16.84
N TYR A 20 -4.63 -28.50 -15.56
CA TYR A 20 -5.61 -29.30 -14.82
C TYR A 20 -6.25 -28.45 -13.72
N ASN A 21 -7.57 -28.60 -13.55
CA ASN A 21 -8.32 -27.98 -12.46
C ASN A 21 -8.33 -28.93 -11.26
N LEU A 22 -7.80 -28.47 -10.13
CA LEU A 22 -7.79 -29.20 -8.86
C LEU A 22 -8.85 -28.59 -7.96
N THR A 23 -9.94 -29.32 -7.75
CA THR A 23 -11.03 -28.90 -6.86
C THR A 23 -10.91 -29.62 -5.52
N THR A 24 -10.74 -28.86 -4.44
CA THR A 24 -10.57 -29.39 -3.08
C THR A 24 -11.77 -29.03 -2.21
N LYS A 25 -12.41 -30.04 -1.62
CA LYS A 25 -13.44 -29.94 -0.57
C LYS A 25 -12.88 -30.51 0.74
N THR A 26 -12.77 -29.73 1.80
CA THR A 26 -12.23 -30.21 3.10
C THR A 26 -12.87 -29.48 4.28
N ASN A 27 -12.99 -30.15 5.42
CA ASN A 27 -13.38 -29.56 6.70
C ASN A 27 -12.17 -29.30 7.63
N ILE A 28 -10.94 -29.55 7.14
CA ILE A 28 -9.71 -29.35 7.91
C ILE A 28 -9.42 -27.84 8.02
N SER A 29 -9.46 -27.31 9.24
CA SER A 29 -9.29 -25.88 9.53
C SER A 29 -7.92 -25.30 9.15
N SER A 30 -6.89 -26.13 9.03
CA SER A 30 -5.56 -25.70 8.58
C SER A 30 -5.53 -25.35 7.09
N TYR A 31 -6.53 -25.72 6.30
CA TYR A 31 -6.63 -25.46 4.86
C TYR A 31 -7.49 -24.24 4.49
N LYS A 32 -7.84 -23.39 5.46
CA LYS A 32 -8.67 -22.20 5.26
C LYS A 32 -8.28 -21.43 3.98
N SER A 33 -9.18 -21.48 3.00
CA SER A 33 -9.22 -20.65 1.79
C SER A 33 -10.54 -19.87 1.81
N THR A 34 -10.64 -18.79 1.05
CA THR A 34 -11.58 -17.65 1.22
C THR A 34 -13.08 -17.95 1.10
N ASN A 35 -13.50 -19.19 0.89
CA ASN A 35 -14.91 -19.55 0.65
C ASN A 35 -15.40 -20.57 1.70
N THR A 36 -16.29 -20.12 2.60
CA THR A 36 -17.11 -20.98 3.47
C THR A 36 -18.41 -21.34 2.76
N GLY A 37 -18.56 -22.58 2.33
CA GLY A 37 -19.81 -23.10 1.76
C GLY A 37 -20.79 -23.60 2.83
N GLU A 38 -22.04 -23.84 2.43
CA GLU A 38 -23.23 -24.11 3.26
C GLU A 38 -23.18 -25.36 4.19
N ASP A 39 -22.07 -26.12 4.20
CA ASP A 39 -21.95 -27.42 4.89
C ASP A 39 -20.78 -27.52 5.89
N ASN A 40 -20.30 -26.42 6.50
CA ASN A 40 -19.08 -26.43 7.35
C ASN A 40 -17.83 -27.02 6.65
N CYS A 41 -17.77 -26.90 5.32
CA CYS A 41 -16.67 -27.38 4.50
C CYS A 41 -16.13 -26.24 3.60
N PHE A 42 -14.81 -26.17 3.47
CA PHE A 42 -14.12 -25.28 2.54
C PHE A 42 -14.09 -25.91 1.15
N LEU A 43 -14.43 -25.14 0.11
CA LEU A 43 -14.42 -25.56 -1.30
C LEU A 43 -13.74 -24.51 -2.17
N TRP A 44 -12.72 -24.91 -2.93
CA TRP A 44 -12.04 -24.05 -3.90
C TRP A 44 -11.41 -24.85 -5.04
N THR A 45 -11.01 -24.15 -6.10
CA THR A 45 -10.36 -24.73 -7.27
C THR A 45 -9.07 -23.96 -7.60
N VAL A 46 -7.97 -24.68 -7.84
CA VAL A 46 -6.69 -24.12 -8.33
C VAL A 46 -6.29 -24.76 -9.65
N ARG A 47 -5.41 -24.09 -10.41
CA ARG A 47 -4.95 -24.55 -11.73
C ARG A 47 -3.45 -24.83 -11.71
N HIS A 48 -3.08 -26.00 -12.20
CA HIS A 48 -1.67 -26.44 -12.31
C HIS A 48 -1.41 -27.14 -13.64
N ARG A 49 -0.21 -26.97 -14.20
CA ARG A 49 0.27 -27.79 -15.33
C ARG A 49 1.03 -29.01 -14.81
N PHE A 50 1.23 -30.03 -15.67
CA PHE A 50 1.93 -31.26 -15.28
C PHE A 50 3.32 -31.00 -14.65
N ARG A 51 4.09 -30.04 -15.16
CA ARG A 51 5.40 -29.67 -14.60
C ARG A 51 5.33 -29.20 -13.14
N ASP A 52 4.25 -28.56 -12.75
CA ASP A 52 4.08 -28.07 -11.37
C ASP A 52 3.87 -29.25 -10.41
N PHE A 53 3.22 -30.32 -10.86
CA PHE A 53 3.13 -31.57 -10.10
C PHE A 53 4.51 -32.21 -9.90
N GLU A 54 5.41 -32.11 -10.86
CA GLU A 54 6.78 -32.62 -10.74
C GLU A 54 7.57 -31.87 -9.69
N THR A 55 7.59 -30.54 -9.76
CA THR A 55 8.25 -29.69 -8.77
C THR A 55 7.65 -29.90 -7.38
N PHE A 56 6.33 -30.07 -7.29
CA PHE A 56 5.65 -30.42 -6.05
C PHE A 56 6.09 -31.79 -5.51
N CYS A 57 6.12 -32.83 -6.34
CA CYS A 57 6.55 -34.17 -5.95
C CYS A 57 8.01 -34.20 -5.46
N GLU A 58 8.90 -33.51 -6.16
CA GLU A 58 10.32 -33.38 -5.79
C GLU A 58 10.48 -32.66 -4.45
N THR A 59 9.77 -31.54 -4.27
CA THR A 59 9.80 -30.74 -3.04
C THR A 59 9.22 -31.51 -1.85
N LEU A 60 8.06 -32.16 -2.05
CA LEU A 60 7.42 -32.96 -1.02
C LEU A 60 8.29 -34.14 -0.57
N SER A 61 8.95 -34.82 -1.52
CA SER A 61 9.86 -35.94 -1.21
C SER A 61 11.11 -35.48 -0.47
N ARG A 62 11.69 -34.34 -0.89
CA ARG A 62 12.88 -33.75 -0.25
C ARG A 62 12.60 -33.30 1.18
N ASN A 63 11.45 -32.68 1.42
CA ASN A 63 11.08 -32.15 2.74
C ASN A 63 10.52 -33.24 3.68
N ASN A 64 10.09 -34.39 3.15
CA ASN A 64 9.49 -35.48 3.92
C ASN A 64 10.16 -36.84 3.61
N PRO A 65 11.47 -37.02 3.88
CA PRO A 65 12.23 -38.20 3.44
C PRO A 65 11.78 -39.53 4.07
N LYS A 66 11.00 -39.47 5.17
CA LYS A 66 10.44 -40.64 5.86
C LYS A 66 9.04 -41.03 5.36
N ALA A 67 8.41 -40.19 4.53
CA ALA A 67 7.07 -40.44 4.00
C ALA A 67 7.16 -41.10 2.61
N SER A 68 6.38 -42.15 2.37
CA SER A 68 6.28 -42.77 1.05
C SER A 68 5.47 -41.86 0.12
N VAL A 69 6.16 -41.13 -0.77
CA VAL A 69 5.54 -40.29 -1.81
C VAL A 69 5.34 -41.13 -3.08
N PRO A 70 4.12 -41.22 -3.63
CA PRO A 70 3.84 -42.00 -4.84
C PRO A 70 4.54 -41.41 -6.07
N GLN A 71 4.90 -42.26 -7.04
CA GLN A 71 5.51 -41.81 -8.28
C GLN A 71 4.49 -41.12 -9.19
N LEU A 72 4.93 -40.07 -9.89
CA LEU A 72 4.15 -39.41 -10.94
C LEU A 72 4.09 -40.28 -12.21
N PRO A 73 3.05 -40.11 -13.05
CA PRO A 73 2.98 -40.81 -14.32
C PRO A 73 4.09 -40.37 -15.27
N LYS A 74 4.48 -41.25 -16.20
CA LYS A 74 5.64 -41.01 -17.07
C LYS A 74 5.44 -39.79 -17.98
N LYS A 75 6.52 -39.02 -18.16
CA LYS A 75 6.60 -37.99 -19.21
C LYS A 75 6.52 -38.64 -20.59
N SER A 76 5.44 -38.40 -21.32
CA SER A 76 5.38 -38.69 -22.76
C SER A 76 5.61 -37.41 -23.55
N TRP A 77 6.62 -37.45 -24.43
CA TRP A 77 6.91 -36.39 -25.40
C TRP A 77 6.11 -36.58 -26.70
N MET A 78 5.72 -37.83 -26.99
CA MET A 78 4.88 -38.21 -28.13
C MET A 78 3.41 -38.24 -27.69
N ASN A 79 2.50 -37.69 -28.52
CA ASN A 79 1.04 -37.68 -28.28
C ASN A 79 0.57 -36.93 -27.01
N LYS A 80 1.34 -35.95 -26.51
CA LYS A 80 0.99 -35.16 -25.30
C LYS A 80 -0.32 -34.35 -25.38
N PHE A 81 -0.89 -34.19 -26.58
CA PHE A 81 -2.16 -33.51 -26.84
C PHE A 81 -3.32 -34.47 -27.21
N ASN A 82 -3.07 -35.78 -27.19
CA ASN A 82 -4.12 -36.76 -27.46
C ASN A 82 -5.12 -36.78 -26.29
N SER A 83 -6.42 -36.73 -26.59
CA SER A 83 -7.48 -36.69 -25.57
C SER A 83 -7.44 -37.87 -24.60
N GLY A 84 -7.24 -39.10 -25.10
CA GLY A 84 -7.12 -40.29 -24.25
C GLY A 84 -5.89 -40.27 -23.35
N PHE A 85 -4.79 -39.67 -23.81
CA PHE A 85 -3.59 -39.49 -23.01
C PHE A 85 -3.77 -38.45 -21.90
N ILE A 86 -4.42 -37.33 -22.24
CA ILE A 86 -4.74 -36.26 -21.31
C ILE A 86 -5.68 -36.75 -20.20
N GLU A 87 -6.69 -37.53 -20.58
CA GLU A 87 -7.67 -38.10 -19.65
C GLU A 87 -7.05 -39.17 -18.75
N ASN A 88 -6.26 -40.10 -19.31
CA ASN A 88 -5.51 -41.08 -18.51
C ASN A 88 -4.57 -40.38 -17.51
N ARG A 89 -3.87 -39.33 -17.95
CA ARG A 89 -3.01 -38.55 -17.06
C ARG A 89 -3.81 -37.83 -15.98
N ALA A 90 -4.98 -37.27 -16.27
CA ALA A 90 -5.83 -36.65 -15.25
C ALA A 90 -6.25 -37.68 -14.19
N GLN A 91 -6.60 -38.91 -14.61
CA GLN A 91 -6.93 -40.01 -13.69
C GLN A 91 -5.73 -40.42 -12.82
N GLU A 92 -4.53 -40.50 -13.39
CA GLU A 92 -3.30 -40.83 -12.66
C GLU A 92 -2.90 -39.72 -11.67
N LEU A 93 -3.02 -38.45 -12.06
CA LEU A 93 -2.82 -37.30 -11.16
C LEU A 93 -3.85 -37.28 -10.03
N ASN A 94 -5.10 -37.67 -10.31
CA ASN A 94 -6.13 -37.80 -9.28
C ASN A 94 -5.79 -38.90 -8.27
N LYS A 95 -5.32 -40.07 -8.74
CA LYS A 95 -4.83 -41.16 -7.88
C LYS A 95 -3.63 -40.71 -7.05
N PHE A 96 -2.67 -40.01 -7.64
CA PHE A 96 -1.50 -39.45 -6.97
C PHE A 96 -1.91 -38.51 -5.81
N LEU A 97 -2.78 -37.53 -6.08
CA LEU A 97 -3.24 -36.59 -5.05
C LEU A 97 -4.08 -37.28 -3.98
N TYR A 98 -4.90 -38.26 -4.35
CA TYR A 98 -5.66 -39.05 -3.39
C TYR A 98 -4.74 -39.74 -2.38
N ILE A 99 -3.71 -40.45 -2.85
CA ILE A 99 -2.73 -41.13 -1.98
C ILE A 99 -2.07 -40.14 -1.02
N ILE A 100 -1.61 -38.98 -1.52
CA ILE A 100 -0.97 -37.95 -0.69
C ILE A 100 -1.94 -37.36 0.34
N CYS A 101 -3.18 -37.04 -0.07
CA CYS A 101 -4.19 -36.46 0.81
C CYS A 101 -4.68 -37.44 1.88
N THR A 102 -4.56 -38.75 1.66
CA THR A 102 -4.93 -39.79 2.64
C THR A 102 -3.78 -40.20 3.57
N ASN A 103 -2.56 -39.73 3.31
CA ASN A 103 -1.40 -40.04 4.15
C ASN A 103 -1.35 -39.11 5.37
N PRO A 104 -1.47 -39.63 6.61
CA PRO A 104 -1.49 -38.80 7.82
C PRO A 104 -0.26 -37.91 8.03
N ASN A 105 0.89 -38.33 7.49
CA ASN A 105 2.15 -37.58 7.60
C ASN A 105 2.25 -36.46 6.55
N LEU A 106 1.51 -36.56 5.44
CA LEU A 106 1.59 -35.59 4.34
C LEU A 106 0.39 -34.63 4.31
N ILE A 107 -0.77 -35.05 4.84
CA ILE A 107 -2.00 -34.25 4.85
C ILE A 107 -1.87 -32.92 5.59
N TYR A 108 -0.94 -32.81 6.55
CA TYR A 108 -0.65 -31.56 7.26
C TYR A 108 0.60 -30.84 6.75
N SER A 109 1.22 -31.31 5.67
CA SER A 109 2.44 -30.70 5.12
C SER A 109 2.16 -29.33 4.50
N ASN A 110 3.06 -28.37 4.72
CA ASN A 110 2.97 -27.04 4.13
C ASN A 110 3.09 -27.09 2.59
N ASP A 111 3.87 -28.03 2.05
CA ASP A 111 4.03 -28.22 0.61
C ASP A 111 2.70 -28.60 -0.05
N LEU A 112 1.98 -29.58 0.51
CA LEU A 112 0.66 -30.00 0.01
C LEU A 112 -0.37 -28.87 0.15
N LYS A 113 -0.37 -28.18 1.30
CA LYS A 113 -1.27 -27.06 1.53
C LYS A 113 -1.04 -25.95 0.50
N THR A 114 0.21 -25.57 0.26
CA THR A 114 0.59 -24.54 -0.71
C THR A 114 0.18 -24.95 -2.12
N PHE A 115 0.47 -26.19 -2.51
CA PHE A 115 0.11 -26.71 -3.84
C PHE A 115 -1.41 -26.70 -4.07
N LEU A 116 -2.21 -27.10 -3.07
CA LEU A 116 -3.66 -27.15 -3.21
C LEU A 116 -4.32 -25.76 -3.13
N THR A 117 -3.71 -24.77 -2.48
CA THR A 117 -4.36 -23.45 -2.23
C THR A 117 -3.91 -22.34 -3.19
N ILE A 118 -2.80 -22.51 -3.89
CA ILE A 118 -2.21 -21.48 -4.75
C ILE A 118 -2.30 -21.87 -6.23
N ASP A 119 -2.91 -21.01 -7.05
CA ASP A 119 -2.94 -21.15 -8.51
C ASP A 119 -1.56 -20.79 -9.12
N SER A 120 -0.82 -21.78 -9.62
CA SER A 120 0.51 -21.58 -10.22
C SER A 120 0.44 -20.82 -11.55
N HIS A 121 -0.65 -20.98 -12.30
CA HIS A 121 -0.88 -20.30 -13.57
C HIS A 121 -1.15 -18.81 -13.36
N SER A 122 -1.76 -18.43 -12.22
CA SER A 122 -1.91 -17.03 -11.83
C SER A 122 -0.58 -16.33 -11.50
N ARG A 123 0.40 -17.06 -10.95
CA ARG A 123 1.75 -16.54 -10.65
C ARG A 123 2.58 -16.35 -11.93
N ALA A 124 2.61 -17.35 -12.80
CA ALA A 124 3.32 -17.26 -14.07
C ALA A 124 2.79 -16.13 -14.97
N ARG A 125 1.46 -15.88 -14.98
CA ARG A 125 0.87 -14.72 -15.66
C ARG A 125 1.32 -13.38 -15.06
N LYS A 126 1.51 -13.30 -13.74
CA LYS A 126 2.00 -12.08 -13.07
C LYS A 126 3.46 -11.80 -13.44
N ASP A 127 4.33 -12.80 -13.34
CA ASP A 127 5.77 -12.68 -13.64
C ASP A 127 6.04 -12.40 -15.13
N GLU A 128 5.31 -13.06 -16.04
CA GLU A 128 5.37 -12.73 -17.46
C GLU A 128 4.79 -11.35 -17.75
N SER A 129 3.69 -10.94 -17.12
CA SER A 129 3.17 -9.58 -17.28
C SER A 129 4.14 -8.52 -16.74
N LEU A 130 4.93 -8.83 -15.71
CA LEU A 130 5.95 -7.93 -15.15
C LEU A 130 7.15 -7.78 -16.09
N ASN A 131 7.63 -8.87 -16.68
CA ASN A 131 8.72 -8.81 -17.66
C ASN A 131 8.27 -8.20 -18.98
N GLN A 132 7.08 -8.56 -19.47
CA GLN A 132 6.50 -7.97 -20.67
C GLN A 132 6.20 -6.48 -20.44
N ARG A 133 5.77 -6.05 -19.24
CA ARG A 133 5.61 -4.63 -18.87
C ARG A 133 6.95 -3.90 -18.71
N LYS A 134 8.01 -4.54 -18.22
CA LYS A 134 9.37 -3.95 -18.21
C LYS A 134 9.86 -3.70 -19.63
N THR A 135 9.74 -4.69 -20.51
CA THR A 135 10.10 -4.55 -21.92
C THR A 135 9.19 -3.55 -22.65
N TYR A 136 7.89 -3.54 -22.35
CA TYR A 136 6.96 -2.54 -22.89
C TYR A 136 7.24 -1.15 -22.34
N PHE A 137 7.70 -1.01 -21.09
CA PHE A 137 8.08 0.27 -20.49
C PHE A 137 9.41 0.78 -21.06
N GLU A 138 10.40 -0.09 -21.25
CA GLU A 138 11.68 0.25 -21.89
C GLU A 138 11.48 0.60 -23.38
N ALA A 139 10.64 -0.16 -24.10
CA ALA A 139 10.25 0.15 -25.48
C ALA A 139 9.36 1.40 -25.56
N TYR A 140 8.42 1.58 -24.62
CA TYR A 140 7.59 2.78 -24.52
C TYR A 140 8.46 4.00 -24.24
N LEU A 141 9.47 3.93 -23.38
CA LEU A 141 10.45 5.00 -23.12
C LEU A 141 11.40 5.28 -24.30
N GLN A 142 11.56 4.33 -25.23
CA GLN A 142 12.40 4.47 -26.43
C GLN A 142 11.61 4.99 -27.64
N ASP A 143 10.43 4.44 -27.90
CA ASP A 143 9.54 4.81 -29.01
C ASP A 143 8.67 6.03 -28.69
N ASN A 144 8.39 6.25 -27.40
CA ASN A 144 7.96 7.51 -26.84
C ASN A 144 9.09 7.93 -25.91
N PRO A 145 10.15 8.61 -26.40
CA PRO A 145 11.03 9.29 -25.47
C PRO A 145 10.09 10.10 -24.60
N ILE A 146 9.95 9.69 -23.35
CA ILE A 146 9.53 10.59 -22.33
C ILE A 146 10.74 11.53 -22.32
N THR A 147 10.74 12.54 -23.22
CA THR A 147 10.83 13.91 -22.74
C THR A 147 9.93 13.88 -21.55
N CYS A 148 10.55 13.57 -20.42
CA CYS A 148 10.01 13.88 -19.15
C CYS A 148 10.00 15.38 -19.32
N VAL A 149 8.88 15.89 -19.80
CA VAL A 149 8.40 17.13 -19.31
C VAL A 149 8.09 16.76 -17.86
N VAL A 150 9.18 16.68 -17.08
CA VAL A 150 9.23 16.80 -15.62
C VAL A 150 8.43 18.05 -15.22
N GLU A 151 8.19 18.94 -16.20
CA GLU A 151 7.35 20.11 -16.18
C GLU A 151 5.86 19.93 -16.57
N SER A 152 5.28 18.83 -17.11
CA SER A 152 3.90 18.90 -17.69
C SER A 152 2.76 18.08 -17.08
N THR A 153 2.97 16.95 -16.41
CA THR A 153 1.82 16.23 -15.82
C THR A 153 1.38 16.81 -14.47
N ILE A 154 2.23 17.64 -13.85
CA ILE A 154 1.86 18.51 -12.72
C ILE A 154 1.32 19.85 -13.22
N THR A 155 1.75 20.36 -14.39
CA THR A 155 1.28 21.68 -14.85
C THR A 155 0.00 21.65 -15.67
N ASP A 156 -0.34 20.57 -16.39
CA ASP A 156 -1.52 20.60 -17.27
C ASP A 156 -2.87 20.36 -16.53
N THR A 157 -2.86 20.00 -15.25
CA THR A 157 -4.06 19.98 -14.39
C THR A 157 -4.18 21.17 -13.48
N LEU A 158 -3.07 21.86 -13.20
CA LEU A 158 -3.06 23.15 -12.52
C LEU A 158 -3.26 24.34 -13.48
N PHE A 159 -2.90 24.21 -14.77
CA PHE A 159 -2.74 25.37 -15.67
C PHE A 159 -3.26 25.17 -17.11
N ALA A 160 -4.42 24.53 -17.28
CA ALA A 160 -5.15 24.64 -18.54
C ALA A 160 -5.89 26.00 -18.61
N GLY A 161 -5.24 27.04 -19.14
CA GLY A 161 -5.94 28.31 -19.35
C GLY A 161 -5.21 29.58 -19.81
N LYS A 162 -4.10 29.55 -20.55
CA LYS A 162 -3.80 30.54 -21.63
C LYS A 162 -2.55 30.16 -22.44
N LYS A 163 -2.70 30.24 -23.76
CA LYS A 163 -1.62 30.14 -24.76
C LYS A 163 -0.59 31.25 -24.52
N ASP A 164 0.65 30.87 -24.24
CA ASP A 164 1.88 31.37 -24.86
C ASP A 164 3.10 30.97 -24.01
N GLY A 165 3.95 30.12 -24.58
CA GLY A 165 5.32 29.73 -24.17
C GLY A 165 5.82 30.00 -22.74
N LYS A 166 6.09 28.91 -22.01
CA LYS A 166 6.75 28.79 -20.68
C LYS A 166 5.97 29.45 -19.52
N VAL A 167 5.19 28.66 -18.79
CA VAL A 167 4.28 29.18 -17.75
C VAL A 167 4.51 28.45 -16.42
N PHE A 168 5.42 28.96 -15.59
CA PHE A 168 5.22 28.84 -14.14
C PHE A 168 4.20 29.91 -13.76
N ALA A 169 3.11 29.57 -13.08
CA ALA A 169 2.04 30.51 -12.81
C ALA A 169 2.39 31.50 -11.69
N THR A 170 3.31 31.13 -10.80
CA THR A 170 3.73 31.95 -9.67
C THR A 170 5.25 31.96 -9.48
N GLN A 171 5.76 33.01 -8.82
CA GLN A 171 7.18 33.08 -8.45
C GLN A 171 7.58 31.95 -7.48
N VAL A 172 6.63 31.47 -6.67
CA VAL A 172 6.84 30.36 -5.73
C VAL A 172 7.15 29.07 -6.48
N GLU A 173 6.41 28.78 -7.53
CA GLU A 173 6.63 27.59 -8.37
C GLU A 173 7.98 27.64 -9.09
N GLN A 174 8.38 28.81 -9.60
CA GLN A 174 9.70 29.01 -10.21
C GLN A 174 10.82 28.72 -9.22
N ASP A 175 10.70 29.27 -8.01
CA ASP A 175 11.69 29.10 -6.95
C ASP A 175 11.76 27.61 -6.52
N TYR A 176 10.61 26.94 -6.41
CA TYR A 176 10.51 25.52 -6.08
C TYR A 176 11.19 24.63 -7.13
N GLU A 177 10.91 24.83 -8.41
CA GLU A 177 11.52 24.02 -9.47
C GLU A 177 13.02 24.31 -9.61
N THR A 178 13.43 25.57 -9.43
CA THR A 178 14.86 25.93 -9.37
C THR A 178 15.58 25.18 -8.25
N MET A 179 14.99 25.11 -7.05
CA MET A 179 15.54 24.35 -5.94
C MET A 179 15.60 22.86 -6.23
N LYS A 180 14.55 22.25 -6.79
CA LYS A 180 14.57 20.83 -7.19
C LYS A 180 15.68 20.52 -8.18
N GLN A 181 15.87 21.38 -9.19
CA GLN A 181 16.94 21.21 -10.17
C GLN A 181 18.33 21.32 -9.52
N MET A 182 18.51 22.26 -8.58
CA MET A 182 19.75 22.36 -7.81
C MET A 182 19.97 21.12 -6.93
N MET A 183 18.97 20.65 -6.20
CA MET A 183 19.07 19.43 -5.40
C MET A 183 19.48 18.22 -6.25
N LYS A 184 18.89 18.07 -7.43
CA LYS A 184 19.27 17.03 -8.39
C LYS A 184 20.73 17.18 -8.85
N ARG A 185 21.18 18.39 -9.17
CA ARG A 185 22.58 18.66 -9.55
C ARG A 185 23.58 18.32 -8.44
N TRP A 186 23.17 18.51 -7.18
CA TRP A 186 23.97 18.21 -5.99
C TRP A 186 23.77 16.77 -5.47
N GLU A 187 22.99 15.95 -6.18
CA GLU A 187 22.64 14.58 -5.80
C GLU A 187 22.03 14.47 -4.39
N ILE A 188 21.36 15.53 -3.93
CA ILE A 188 20.66 15.58 -2.64
C ILE A 188 19.20 15.21 -2.86
N VAL A 189 18.70 14.29 -2.05
CA VAL A 189 17.29 13.90 -2.06
C VAL A 189 16.51 14.84 -1.13
N PRO A 190 15.51 15.59 -1.64
CA PRO A 190 14.69 16.46 -0.82
C PRO A 190 13.97 15.68 0.28
N THR A 191 13.99 16.21 1.51
CA THR A 191 13.37 15.54 2.66
C THR A 191 11.85 15.59 2.67
N LYS A 192 11.23 16.62 2.08
CA LYS A 192 9.77 16.77 2.04
C LYS A 192 9.32 17.45 0.74
N LEU A 193 8.60 16.71 -0.10
CA LEU A 193 7.95 17.21 -1.31
C LEU A 193 6.44 17.14 -1.11
N PRO A 194 5.73 18.28 -1.03
CA PRO A 194 4.29 18.27 -0.77
C PRO A 194 3.52 17.70 -1.97
N PHE A 195 2.41 17.04 -1.66
CA PHE A 195 1.34 16.80 -2.64
C PHE A 195 0.50 18.06 -2.79
N GLU A 196 -0.22 18.19 -3.91
CA GLU A 196 -1.17 19.30 -4.14
C GLU A 196 -2.28 19.31 -3.10
N LYS A 197 -2.80 18.12 -2.78
CA LYS A 197 -3.85 17.90 -1.78
C LYS A 197 -3.26 17.54 -0.43
N PHE A 198 -4.04 17.76 0.62
CA PHE A 198 -3.69 17.37 1.99
C PHE A 198 -3.65 15.84 2.08
N VAL A 199 -2.54 15.27 2.54
CA VAL A 199 -2.34 13.81 2.51
C VAL A 199 -2.62 13.21 3.88
N VAL A 200 -3.55 12.25 3.92
CA VAL A 200 -3.84 11.45 5.10
C VAL A 200 -3.40 10.01 4.85
N LEU A 201 -2.41 9.56 5.62
CA LEU A 201 -1.97 8.18 5.64
C LEU A 201 -2.89 7.37 6.57
N VAL A 202 -3.56 6.35 6.02
CA VAL A 202 -4.48 5.49 6.76
C VAL A 202 -3.77 4.19 7.07
N LEU A 203 -3.44 3.99 8.35
CA LEU A 203 -2.78 2.81 8.89
C LEU A 203 -3.79 2.01 9.71
N GLY A 204 -3.55 0.72 9.89
CA GLY A 204 -4.36 -0.05 10.82
C GLY A 204 -4.27 -1.54 10.64
N THR A 205 -5.05 -2.22 11.47
CA THR A 205 -4.74 -3.59 11.87
C THR A 205 -5.33 -4.65 10.95
N THR A 206 -6.49 -4.32 10.37
CA THR A 206 -7.21 -5.04 9.34
C THR A 206 -7.78 -4.01 8.34
N SER A 207 -8.16 -4.42 7.13
CA SER A 207 -8.89 -3.55 6.18
C SER A 207 -10.27 -3.15 6.71
N ALA A 208 -10.85 -3.98 7.58
CA ALA A 208 -12.17 -3.81 8.18
C ALA A 208 -12.26 -2.61 9.12
N GLY A 209 -12.48 -1.44 8.54
CA GLY A 209 -12.59 -0.15 9.24
C GLY A 209 -11.89 0.95 8.47
N LYS A 210 -10.68 0.69 7.96
CA LYS A 210 -9.93 1.62 7.10
C LYS A 210 -10.66 1.84 5.79
N SER A 211 -10.84 0.77 5.00
CA SER A 211 -11.44 0.86 3.68
C SER A 211 -12.92 1.25 3.76
N SER A 212 -13.62 0.84 4.83
CA SER A 212 -14.99 1.31 5.10
C SER A 212 -15.05 2.83 5.33
N TRP A 213 -14.10 3.37 6.10
CA TRP A 213 -13.99 4.82 6.30
C TRP A 213 -13.55 5.55 5.02
N VAL A 214 -12.56 5.04 4.29
CA VAL A 214 -12.10 5.58 3.00
C VAL A 214 -13.28 5.65 2.00
N ASN A 215 -14.06 4.58 1.88
CA ASN A 215 -15.25 4.58 1.03
C ASN A 215 -16.26 5.63 1.49
N ASN A 216 -16.58 5.67 2.79
CA ASN A 216 -17.50 6.66 3.34
C ASN A 216 -17.03 8.10 3.10
N PHE A 217 -15.72 8.36 3.23
CA PHE A 217 -15.09 9.66 3.04
C PHE A 217 -15.28 10.19 1.60
N PHE A 218 -15.33 9.30 0.61
CA PHE A 218 -15.61 9.64 -0.79
C PHE A 218 -17.07 9.37 -1.22
N GLY A 219 -17.99 9.16 -0.28
CA GLY A 219 -19.41 8.94 -0.59
C GLY A 219 -19.69 7.62 -1.33
N LEU A 220 -18.84 6.61 -1.15
CA LEU A 220 -18.98 5.26 -1.71
C LEU A 220 -19.52 4.28 -0.66
N ALA A 221 -20.20 3.22 -1.09
CA ALA A 221 -20.72 2.23 -0.17
C ALA A 221 -19.64 1.48 0.61
N CYS A 222 -19.90 1.34 1.91
CA CYS A 222 -19.07 0.57 2.83
C CYS A 222 -19.42 -0.92 2.73
N LYS A 223 -18.41 -1.79 2.61
CA LYS A 223 -18.60 -3.24 2.77
C LYS A 223 -19.08 -3.53 4.20
N LYS A 224 -20.17 -4.30 4.34
CA LYS A 224 -20.84 -4.59 5.63
C LYS A 224 -19.96 -5.35 6.63
N ALA A 225 -19.01 -6.16 6.15
CA ALA A 225 -17.98 -6.79 6.96
C ALA A 225 -16.85 -7.28 6.04
N ALA A 226 -15.66 -6.72 6.19
CA ALA A 226 -14.42 -7.22 5.59
C ALA A 226 -13.47 -7.72 6.68
N ASP A 227 -14.03 -8.23 7.79
CA ASP A 227 -13.30 -8.58 9.00
C ASP A 227 -12.12 -9.50 8.65
N CYS A 228 -10.92 -9.06 9.03
CA CYS A 228 -9.66 -9.76 8.79
C CYS A 228 -9.17 -9.83 7.32
N GLN A 229 -9.77 -9.10 6.37
CA GLN A 229 -9.14 -8.92 5.05
C GLN A 229 -7.89 -8.04 5.21
N GLN A 230 -6.76 -8.49 4.68
CA GLN A 230 -5.54 -7.69 4.60
C GLN A 230 -5.41 -7.19 3.17
N ASP A 231 -5.41 -5.88 2.98
CA ASP A 231 -5.02 -5.31 1.70
C ASP A 231 -3.56 -5.68 1.47
N THR A 232 -3.23 -6.11 0.25
CA THR A 232 -1.87 -6.55 -0.11
C THR A 232 -1.03 -5.41 -0.69
N VAL A 233 -1.65 -4.27 -0.98
CA VAL A 233 -1.04 -3.10 -1.63
C VAL A 233 -1.49 -1.82 -0.92
N PHE A 234 -0.62 -0.81 -0.97
CA PHE A 234 -0.96 0.57 -0.68
C PHE A 234 -1.88 1.10 -1.78
N THR A 235 -3.00 1.67 -1.36
CA THR A 235 -3.99 2.24 -2.28
C THR A 235 -4.07 3.75 -2.08
N ILE A 236 -3.64 4.51 -3.08
CA ILE A 236 -3.83 5.95 -3.11
C ILE A 236 -5.23 6.23 -3.65
N VAL A 237 -6.03 6.99 -2.93
CA VAL A 237 -7.38 7.39 -3.36
C VAL A 237 -7.42 8.90 -3.46
N GLU A 238 -7.77 9.40 -4.64
CA GLU A 238 -7.80 10.82 -4.97
C GLU A 238 -9.00 11.12 -5.87
N THR A 239 -9.61 12.29 -5.71
CA THR A 239 -10.58 12.82 -6.68
C THR A 239 -9.88 13.70 -7.71
N VAL A 240 -10.37 13.79 -8.95
CA VAL A 240 -9.85 14.76 -9.91
C VAL A 240 -10.98 15.44 -10.69
N PRO A 241 -10.78 16.68 -11.17
CA PRO A 241 -11.77 17.34 -12.02
C PRO A 241 -12.07 16.53 -13.29
N PRO A 242 -13.27 16.64 -13.87
CA PRO A 242 -13.68 15.87 -15.05
C PRO A 242 -12.69 15.94 -16.22
N SER A 243 -12.13 17.13 -16.49
CA SER A 243 -11.13 17.34 -17.55
C SER A 243 -9.82 16.58 -17.32
N VAL A 244 -9.47 16.32 -16.06
CA VAL A 244 -8.31 15.50 -15.69
C VAL A 244 -8.66 14.03 -15.80
N PHE A 245 -9.85 13.66 -15.31
CA PHE A 245 -10.36 12.31 -15.33
C PHE A 245 -10.45 11.75 -16.76
N ASP A 246 -10.95 12.56 -17.70
CA ASP A 246 -11.07 12.17 -19.11
C ASP A 246 -9.71 11.88 -19.74
N ARG A 247 -8.69 12.68 -19.43
CA ARG A 247 -7.32 12.45 -19.91
C ARG A 247 -6.75 11.14 -19.37
N LEU A 248 -7.00 10.83 -18.10
CA LEU A 248 -6.51 9.60 -17.46
C LEU A 248 -7.26 8.34 -17.91
N SER A 249 -8.54 8.47 -18.26
CA SER A 249 -9.41 7.33 -18.62
C SER A 249 -9.37 6.97 -20.11
N SER A 250 -9.01 7.89 -21.00
CA SER A 250 -9.12 7.73 -22.46
C SER A 250 -7.82 7.36 -23.19
N ASN A 251 -6.72 7.09 -22.49
CA ASN A 251 -5.38 6.95 -23.09
C ASN A 251 -5.04 8.07 -24.09
N GLY A 252 -5.60 9.28 -23.89
CA GLY A 252 -5.34 10.46 -24.72
C GLY A 252 -6.04 10.50 -26.10
N THR A 253 -7.05 9.66 -26.37
CA THR A 253 -7.61 9.52 -27.74
C THR A 253 -8.94 10.23 -28.03
N SER A 254 -9.63 10.80 -27.03
CA SER A 254 -10.91 11.49 -27.26
C SER A 254 -10.86 12.95 -26.85
N SER A 255 -10.84 13.84 -27.84
CA SER A 255 -10.91 15.31 -27.71
C SER A 255 -12.35 15.87 -27.69
N GLY A 256 -13.36 15.01 -27.55
CA GLY A 256 -14.77 15.41 -27.44
C GLY A 256 -15.25 15.51 -25.99
N GLU A 257 -16.20 16.41 -25.71
CA GLU A 257 -16.89 16.46 -24.42
C GLU A 257 -17.54 15.12 -24.12
N ARG A 258 -17.06 14.45 -23.07
CA ARG A 258 -17.61 13.18 -22.60
C ARG A 258 -18.87 13.45 -21.79
N THR A 259 -19.99 12.90 -22.23
CA THR A 259 -21.20 12.88 -21.41
C THR A 259 -21.08 11.78 -20.37
N TYR A 260 -21.15 12.16 -19.09
CA TYR A 260 -21.17 11.21 -17.98
C TYR A 260 -22.59 10.67 -17.77
N PRO A 261 -22.76 9.34 -17.65
CA PRO A 261 -24.05 8.79 -17.27
C PRO A 261 -24.41 9.24 -15.84
N GLU A 262 -25.67 9.62 -15.64
CA GLU A 262 -26.18 9.86 -14.29
C GLU A 262 -26.39 8.52 -13.59
N TYR A 263 -25.79 8.35 -12.41
CA TYR A 263 -26.08 7.21 -11.53
C TYR A 263 -26.92 7.69 -10.37
N THR A 264 -27.91 6.87 -10.02
CA THR A 264 -28.68 7.07 -8.79
C THR A 264 -27.79 6.86 -7.57
N GLU A 265 -28.18 7.47 -6.44
CA GLU A 265 -27.52 7.26 -5.15
C GLU A 265 -27.44 5.75 -4.83
N ASP A 266 -28.51 4.99 -5.07
CA ASP A 266 -28.54 3.54 -4.85
C ASP A 266 -27.54 2.77 -5.74
N GLU A 267 -27.33 3.20 -6.99
CA GLU A 267 -26.36 2.60 -7.90
C GLU A 267 -24.93 2.89 -7.50
N LEU A 268 -24.63 4.11 -7.07
CA LEU A 268 -23.32 4.47 -6.52
C LEU A 268 -23.03 3.68 -5.23
N HIS A 269 -24.07 3.33 -4.48
CA HIS A 269 -23.97 2.52 -3.27
C HIS A 269 -23.94 1.00 -3.50
N LYS A 270 -23.96 0.50 -4.74
CA LYS A 270 -23.76 -0.95 -4.98
C LYS A 270 -22.30 -1.33 -4.75
N ASN A 271 -22.07 -2.49 -4.15
CA ASN A 271 -20.71 -3.02 -3.98
C ASN A 271 -20.09 -3.32 -5.36
N VAL A 272 -18.81 -2.96 -5.54
CA VAL A 272 -18.02 -3.39 -6.70
C VAL A 272 -17.52 -4.81 -6.43
N GLU A 273 -17.96 -5.79 -7.22
CA GLU A 273 -17.46 -7.18 -7.15
C GLU A 273 -16.21 -7.37 -8.02
N ASP A 274 -16.34 -7.11 -9.32
CA ASP A 274 -15.23 -7.06 -10.27
C ASP A 274 -15.09 -5.64 -10.83
N VAL A 275 -13.93 -5.05 -10.57
CA VAL A 275 -13.69 -3.63 -10.79
C VAL A 275 -13.71 -3.27 -12.27
N TYR A 276 -13.20 -4.15 -13.15
CA TYR A 276 -13.09 -3.85 -14.57
C TYR A 276 -14.39 -4.09 -15.36
N SER A 277 -15.31 -4.88 -14.82
CA SER A 277 -16.63 -5.12 -15.43
C SER A 277 -17.73 -4.23 -14.83
N ASP A 278 -17.46 -3.50 -13.76
CA ASP A 278 -18.40 -2.56 -13.17
C ASP A 278 -18.68 -1.39 -14.12
N ALA A 279 -19.96 -1.08 -14.38
CA ALA A 279 -20.36 0.00 -15.28
C ALA A 279 -19.86 1.39 -14.85
N ARG A 280 -19.50 1.55 -13.57
CA ARG A 280 -18.90 2.77 -13.01
C ARG A 280 -17.42 2.89 -13.37
N TYR A 281 -16.74 1.81 -13.72
CA TYR A 281 -15.34 1.86 -14.15
C TYR A 281 -15.20 2.66 -15.45
N GLY A 282 -14.18 3.51 -15.50
CA GLY A 282 -13.94 4.42 -16.62
C GLY A 282 -14.88 5.62 -16.66
N ASN A 283 -15.98 5.64 -15.89
CA ASN A 283 -16.94 6.75 -15.84
C ASN A 283 -16.89 7.49 -14.50
N VAL A 284 -16.95 6.76 -13.39
CA VAL A 284 -16.92 7.27 -12.00
C VAL A 284 -15.53 7.17 -11.41
N PHE A 285 -14.83 6.07 -11.66
CA PHE A 285 -13.47 5.87 -11.17
C PHE A 285 -12.59 5.13 -12.18
N VAL A 286 -11.28 5.32 -12.08
CA VAL A 286 -10.28 4.54 -12.82
C VAL A 286 -9.22 4.01 -11.87
N LEU A 287 -8.68 2.84 -12.22
CA LEU A 287 -7.57 2.24 -11.52
C LEU A 287 -6.28 2.51 -12.29
N LEU A 288 -5.32 3.13 -11.63
CA LEU A 288 -3.96 3.23 -12.14
C LEU A 288 -3.16 2.07 -11.57
N ASP A 289 -2.48 1.33 -12.43
CA ASP A 289 -1.54 0.31 -12.00
C ASP A 289 -0.30 0.95 -11.33
N THR A 290 0.65 0.12 -10.87
CA THR A 290 1.85 0.62 -10.19
C THR A 290 2.69 1.54 -11.09
N ALA A 291 2.76 1.29 -12.39
CA ALA A 291 3.55 2.09 -13.32
C ALA A 291 2.90 3.46 -13.55
N MET A 292 1.60 3.50 -13.82
CA MET A 292 0.84 4.74 -13.95
C MET A 292 0.81 5.53 -12.64
N THR A 293 0.73 4.85 -11.49
CA THR A 293 0.81 5.46 -10.16
C THR A 293 2.15 6.16 -9.94
N LEU A 294 3.26 5.46 -10.23
CA LEU A 294 4.60 6.04 -10.12
C LEU A 294 4.83 7.19 -11.11
N SER A 295 4.21 7.13 -12.29
CA SER A 295 4.26 8.23 -13.26
C SER A 295 3.52 9.46 -12.73
N ARG A 296 2.31 9.29 -12.20
CA ARG A 296 1.50 10.39 -11.64
C ARG A 296 2.18 11.06 -10.45
N TYR A 297 2.76 10.28 -9.54
CA TYR A 297 3.41 10.78 -8.32
C TYR A 297 4.93 10.70 -8.38
N TYR A 298 5.51 10.83 -9.58
CA TYR A 298 6.94 10.67 -9.79
C TYR A 298 7.76 11.56 -8.86
N THR A 299 7.38 12.84 -8.73
CA THR A 299 8.09 13.79 -7.86
C THR A 299 8.21 13.31 -6.42
N GLN A 300 7.13 12.77 -5.86
CA GLN A 300 7.08 12.36 -4.45
C GLN A 300 7.62 10.94 -4.23
N LEU A 301 7.40 10.02 -5.18
CA LEU A 301 7.69 8.59 -5.03
C LEU A 301 8.95 8.11 -5.77
N ALA A 302 9.60 8.93 -6.60
CA ALA A 302 10.74 8.52 -7.44
C ALA A 302 11.85 7.81 -6.64
N GLN A 303 12.19 8.33 -5.47
CA GLN A 303 13.23 7.78 -4.58
C GLN A 303 12.92 6.34 -4.09
N PHE A 304 11.65 5.94 -4.10
CA PHE A 304 11.22 4.59 -3.71
C PHE A 304 10.71 3.76 -4.90
N SER A 305 10.80 4.28 -6.13
CA SER A 305 10.27 3.64 -7.34
C SER A 305 10.79 2.22 -7.56
N SER A 306 12.06 1.95 -7.27
CA SER A 306 12.67 0.62 -7.39
C SER A 306 12.06 -0.39 -6.42
N ILE A 307 11.89 -0.01 -5.15
CA ILE A 307 11.28 -0.82 -4.09
C ILE A 307 9.78 -1.01 -4.36
N ILE A 308 9.09 0.06 -4.75
CA ILE A 308 7.66 0.04 -5.07
C ILE A 308 7.39 -0.89 -6.25
N SER A 309 8.21 -0.81 -7.30
CA SER A 309 8.06 -1.64 -8.50
C SER A 309 8.40 -3.11 -8.25
N SER A 310 9.44 -3.39 -7.46
CA SER A 310 9.85 -4.77 -7.16
C SER A 310 8.83 -5.50 -6.28
N LEU A 311 8.19 -4.78 -5.37
CA LEU A 311 7.22 -5.35 -4.43
C LEU A 311 5.77 -5.27 -4.95
N GLY A 312 5.51 -4.56 -6.05
CA GLY A 312 4.18 -4.39 -6.63
C GLY A 312 3.19 -3.71 -5.67
N LEU A 313 3.69 -2.81 -4.83
CA LEU A 313 3.03 -2.38 -3.61
C LEU A 313 1.99 -1.28 -3.79
N PHE A 314 1.85 -0.65 -4.95
CA PHE A 314 1.00 0.53 -5.10
C PHE A 314 -0.05 0.38 -6.19
N GLN A 315 -1.22 0.92 -5.89
CA GLN A 315 -2.31 1.16 -6.82
C GLN A 315 -2.91 2.54 -6.54
N THR A 316 -3.44 3.20 -7.56
CA THR A 316 -4.20 4.44 -7.37
C THR A 316 -5.63 4.26 -7.85
N VAL A 317 -6.59 4.70 -7.05
CA VAL A 317 -8.00 4.87 -7.42
C VAL A 317 -8.23 6.35 -7.64
N ILE A 318 -8.56 6.73 -8.87
CA ILE A 318 -8.93 8.10 -9.21
C ILE A 318 -10.44 8.16 -9.32
N ILE A 319 -11.07 9.10 -8.61
CA ILE A 319 -12.52 9.32 -8.60
C ILE A 319 -12.84 10.61 -9.35
N ASN A 320 -13.83 10.57 -10.23
CA ASN A 320 -14.29 11.75 -10.95
C ASN A 320 -15.13 12.65 -10.02
N GLU A 321 -14.70 13.90 -9.84
CA GLU A 321 -15.39 14.88 -9.00
C GLU A 321 -16.82 15.19 -9.42
N HIS A 322 -17.18 14.91 -10.69
CA HIS A 322 -18.55 15.05 -11.19
C HIS A 322 -19.58 14.33 -10.30
N TYR A 323 -19.26 13.12 -9.82
CA TYR A 323 -20.19 12.30 -9.03
C TYR A 323 -20.26 12.70 -7.56
N LEU A 324 -19.39 13.61 -7.12
CA LEU A 324 -19.42 14.14 -5.76
C LEU A 324 -20.29 15.41 -5.67
N ALA A 325 -20.94 15.86 -6.75
CA ALA A 325 -21.66 17.13 -6.80
C ALA A 325 -22.66 17.31 -5.64
N ASN A 326 -23.39 16.25 -5.27
CA ASN A 326 -24.40 16.24 -4.21
C ASN A 326 -23.89 15.66 -2.87
N PHE A 327 -22.60 15.32 -2.78
CA PHE A 327 -22.03 14.73 -1.58
C PHE A 327 -21.64 15.82 -0.57
N HIS A 328 -22.18 15.77 0.66
CA HIS A 328 -21.90 16.77 1.70
C HIS A 328 -20.40 16.89 2.05
N GLY A 329 -19.63 15.82 1.92
CA GLY A 329 -18.19 15.80 2.18
C GLY A 329 -17.32 16.27 1.00
N ARG A 330 -17.91 16.71 -0.12
CA ARG A 330 -17.20 17.02 -1.37
C ARG A 330 -16.01 17.97 -1.18
N ASP A 331 -16.18 19.07 -0.45
CA ASP A 331 -15.12 20.07 -0.28
C ASP A 331 -13.89 19.48 0.45
N LEU A 332 -14.10 18.60 1.44
CA LEU A 332 -12.99 17.91 2.10
C LEU A 332 -12.39 16.83 1.19
N ALA A 333 -13.24 16.00 0.56
CA ALA A 333 -12.82 14.94 -0.35
C ALA A 333 -11.97 15.47 -1.52
N THR A 334 -12.36 16.60 -2.10
CA THR A 334 -11.64 17.23 -3.23
C THR A 334 -10.29 17.82 -2.85
N ARG A 335 -10.05 18.10 -1.56
CA ARG A 335 -8.81 18.67 -1.04
C ARG A 335 -7.90 17.64 -0.38
N THR A 336 -8.28 16.37 -0.36
CA THR A 336 -7.58 15.32 0.39
C THR A 336 -7.21 14.12 -0.49
N ILE A 337 -5.97 13.63 -0.30
CA ILE A 337 -5.53 12.32 -0.79
C ILE A 337 -5.51 11.38 0.41
N LEU A 338 -6.14 10.22 0.27
CA LEU A 338 -6.03 9.14 1.25
C LEU A 338 -5.03 8.11 0.73
N ILE A 339 -4.07 7.71 1.56
CA ILE A 339 -3.17 6.59 1.25
C ILE A 339 -3.50 5.47 2.23
N ASP A 340 -4.25 4.48 1.76
CA ASP A 340 -4.62 3.30 2.55
C ASP A 340 -3.46 2.31 2.55
N SER A 341 -2.98 1.93 3.73
CA SER A 341 -1.88 0.97 3.87
C SER A 341 -2.39 -0.46 3.86
N PRO A 342 -1.59 -1.42 3.35
CA PRO A 342 -1.83 -2.82 3.62
C PRO A 342 -1.87 -3.05 5.14
N GLY A 343 -2.68 -4.00 5.58
CA GLY A 343 -2.62 -4.45 6.97
C GLY A 343 -1.24 -5.06 7.21
N PHE A 344 -0.53 -4.61 8.24
CA PHE A 344 0.76 -5.19 8.63
C PHE A 344 0.53 -6.56 9.29
N GLY A 345 0.11 -7.52 8.48
CA GLY A 345 -0.08 -8.90 8.87
C GLY A 345 1.24 -9.60 9.03
N SER A 346 1.30 -10.50 10.01
CA SER A 346 2.39 -11.47 10.16
C SER A 346 2.30 -12.53 9.05
N GLU A 347 2.61 -12.16 7.80
CA GLU A 347 2.89 -13.18 6.79
C GLU A 347 4.17 -13.92 7.19
N LYS A 348 4.06 -15.23 7.43
CA LYS A 348 5.21 -16.10 7.69
C LYS A 348 6.00 -16.34 6.41
N LYS A 349 6.70 -15.31 5.92
CA LYS A 349 7.80 -15.52 4.96
C LYS A 349 9.00 -16.08 5.74
N VAL A 350 9.73 -17.04 5.16
CA VAL A 350 10.88 -17.71 5.81
C VAL A 350 12.15 -17.36 5.04
N GLY A 351 13.25 -17.09 5.75
CA GLY A 351 14.57 -16.84 5.16
C GLY A 351 14.87 -15.37 4.83
N THR A 352 15.83 -15.15 3.92
CA THR A 352 16.34 -13.82 3.52
C THR A 352 15.25 -12.90 2.94
N ASP A 353 14.27 -13.47 2.24
CA ASP A 353 13.17 -12.75 1.61
C ASP A 353 12.24 -12.07 2.63
N LEU A 354 12.18 -12.57 3.86
CA LEU A 354 11.41 -11.94 4.96
C LEU A 354 12.03 -10.60 5.34
N ILE A 355 13.36 -10.54 5.44
CA ILE A 355 14.09 -9.35 5.89
C ILE A 355 14.06 -8.27 4.82
N GLU A 356 14.28 -8.65 3.56
CA GLU A 356 14.21 -7.72 2.43
C GLU A 356 12.78 -7.17 2.25
N SER A 357 11.76 -8.04 2.34
CA SER A 357 10.36 -7.61 2.28
C SER A 357 9.98 -6.73 3.48
N PHE A 358 10.45 -7.05 4.68
CA PHE A 358 10.21 -6.25 5.89
C PHE A 358 10.87 -4.88 5.77
N LEU A 359 12.15 -4.83 5.38
CA LEU A 359 12.89 -3.59 5.23
C LEU A 359 12.30 -2.72 4.10
N GLY A 360 11.89 -3.34 2.99
CA GLY A 360 11.19 -2.66 1.91
C GLY A 360 9.87 -2.03 2.38
N ASN A 361 9.04 -2.80 3.10
CA ASN A 361 7.79 -2.30 3.66
C ASN A 361 8.02 -1.17 4.67
N LEU A 362 9.03 -1.29 5.54
CA LEU A 362 9.37 -0.28 6.53
C LEU A 362 9.87 1.02 5.85
N LYS A 363 10.68 0.92 4.80
CA LYS A 363 11.15 2.06 4.00
C LYS A 363 9.98 2.80 3.34
N VAL A 364 9.08 2.05 2.69
CA VAL A 364 7.88 2.62 2.06
C VAL A 364 6.98 3.28 3.10
N LEU A 365 6.77 2.64 4.25
CA LEU A 365 5.92 3.20 5.30
C LEU A 365 6.53 4.47 5.91
N GLN A 366 7.83 4.49 6.17
CA GLN A 366 8.53 5.67 6.64
C GLN A 366 8.46 6.82 5.63
N ALA A 367 8.61 6.50 4.34
CA ALA A 367 8.48 7.47 3.26
C ALA A 367 7.10 8.13 3.25
N LEU A 368 6.06 7.30 3.26
CA LEU A 368 4.68 7.75 3.28
C LEU A 368 4.37 8.54 4.55
N TYR A 369 4.90 8.12 5.71
CA TYR A 369 4.77 8.88 6.95
C TYR A 369 5.42 10.25 6.86
N LYS A 370 6.61 10.38 6.24
CA LYS A 370 7.27 11.67 6.04
C LYS A 370 6.50 12.59 5.09
N LEU A 371 5.94 12.01 4.04
CA LEU A 371 5.22 12.73 3.00
C LEU A 371 3.79 13.10 3.41
N SER A 372 3.18 12.37 4.34
CA SER A 372 1.83 12.65 4.83
C SER A 372 1.77 13.87 5.74
N ASP A 373 0.68 14.62 5.62
CA ASP A 373 0.37 15.73 6.52
C ASP A 373 -0.26 15.22 7.82
N MET A 374 -0.97 14.09 7.74
CA MET A 374 -1.64 13.44 8.85
C MET A 374 -1.58 11.92 8.72
N SER A 375 -1.55 11.21 9.83
CA SER A 375 -1.64 9.76 9.91
C SER A 375 -2.77 9.35 10.84
N LEU A 376 -3.63 8.45 10.40
CA LEU A 376 -4.70 7.86 11.19
C LEU A 376 -4.41 6.38 11.39
N PHE A 377 -4.32 5.94 12.64
CA PHE A 377 -4.06 4.55 12.99
C PHE A 377 -5.34 3.89 13.51
N PHE A 378 -6.00 3.12 12.64
CA PHE A 378 -7.28 2.47 12.89
C PHE A 378 -7.12 1.18 13.69
N ILE A 379 -7.85 1.08 14.81
CA ILE A 379 -7.82 -0.05 15.73
C ILE A 379 -9.27 -0.49 16.03
N PRO A 380 -9.68 -1.71 15.67
CA PRO A 380 -10.96 -2.24 16.12
C PRO A 380 -10.98 -2.38 17.64
N ALA A 381 -11.99 -1.81 18.30
CA ALA A 381 -12.11 -1.87 19.76
C ALA A 381 -12.20 -3.30 20.32
N THR A 382 -12.70 -4.25 19.50
CA THR A 382 -12.76 -5.68 19.84
C THR A 382 -11.42 -6.42 19.71
N GLN A 383 -10.42 -5.84 19.05
CA GLN A 383 -9.15 -6.51 18.71
C GLN A 383 -7.91 -5.81 19.27
N LEU A 384 -8.05 -5.04 20.35
CA LEU A 384 -6.93 -4.32 20.98
C LEU A 384 -5.70 -5.22 21.19
N ASN A 385 -5.88 -6.43 21.73
CA ASN A 385 -4.77 -7.34 22.02
C ASN A 385 -3.97 -7.82 20.78
N MET A 386 -4.50 -7.67 19.56
CA MET A 386 -3.86 -8.15 18.32
C MET A 386 -2.96 -7.10 17.64
N VAL A 387 -2.89 -5.87 18.16
CA VAL A 387 -2.27 -4.73 17.46
C VAL A 387 -0.83 -4.42 17.88
N SER A 388 -0.30 -5.12 18.88
CA SER A 388 1.02 -4.84 19.49
C SER A 388 2.15 -4.83 18.46
N ASN A 389 2.21 -5.84 17.57
CA ASN A 389 3.22 -5.93 16.51
C ASN A 389 3.15 -4.78 15.50
N GLN A 390 1.98 -4.17 15.32
CA GLN A 390 1.77 -3.12 14.32
C GLN A 390 2.09 -1.75 14.88
N LEU A 391 1.84 -1.53 16.18
CA LEU A 391 2.36 -0.38 16.91
C LEU A 391 3.89 -0.38 16.92
N ALA A 392 4.51 -1.55 17.05
CA ALA A 392 5.96 -1.71 16.89
C ALA A 392 6.46 -1.28 15.48
N ILE A 393 5.72 -1.59 14.42
CA ILE A 393 6.05 -1.16 13.05
C ILE A 393 5.89 0.36 12.89
N LEU A 394 4.81 0.92 13.46
CA LEU A 394 4.62 2.38 13.49
C LEU A 394 5.75 3.08 14.25
N GLU A 395 6.11 2.57 15.43
CA GLU A 395 7.22 3.06 16.24
C GLU A 395 8.54 3.01 15.47
N LEU A 396 8.85 1.87 14.85
CA LEU A 396 10.02 1.74 13.99
C LEU A 396 10.01 2.75 12.85
N SER A 397 8.87 3.01 12.23
CA SER A 397 8.77 3.97 11.12
C SER A 397 9.04 5.41 11.57
N ILE A 398 8.52 5.78 12.74
CA ILE A 398 8.76 7.09 13.35
C ILE A 398 10.24 7.22 13.74
N VAL A 399 10.81 6.24 14.44
CA VAL A 399 12.22 6.23 14.83
C VAL A 399 13.12 6.26 13.58
N TYR A 400 12.81 5.47 12.56
CA TYR A 400 13.51 5.46 11.28
C TYR A 400 13.48 6.85 10.63
N SER A 401 12.34 7.56 10.72
CA SER A 401 12.21 8.91 10.18
C SER A 401 13.14 9.93 10.86
N LEU A 402 13.42 9.75 12.15
CA LEU A 402 14.23 10.62 12.99
C LEU A 402 15.74 10.32 12.91
N VAL A 403 16.13 9.04 12.95
CA VAL A 403 17.54 8.61 12.99
C VAL A 403 18.21 8.66 11.61
N GLY A 404 17.43 8.51 10.55
CA GLY A 404 17.92 8.51 9.17
C GLY A 404 18.19 7.11 8.61
N MET A 405 18.13 7.02 7.28
CA MET A 405 18.09 5.76 6.51
C MET A 405 19.33 4.89 6.73
N GLU A 406 20.52 5.42 6.47
CA GLU A 406 21.77 4.65 6.50
C GLU A 406 22.09 4.07 7.89
N LYS A 407 21.99 4.90 8.94
CA LYS A 407 22.20 4.47 10.32
C LYS A 407 21.20 3.39 10.71
N MET A 408 19.93 3.58 10.38
CA MET A 408 18.87 2.65 10.78
C MET A 408 18.96 1.31 10.04
N GLU A 409 19.32 1.30 8.76
CA GLU A 409 19.56 0.06 8.00
C GLU A 409 20.72 -0.75 8.57
N ASN A 410 21.85 -0.10 8.86
CA ASN A 410 22.99 -0.74 9.49
C ASN A 410 22.61 -1.34 10.85
N LEU A 411 21.81 -0.62 11.63
CA LEU A 411 21.28 -1.11 12.90
C LEU A 411 20.39 -2.34 12.71
N ILE A 412 19.37 -2.28 11.84
CA ILE A 412 18.47 -3.40 11.56
C ILE A 412 19.27 -4.62 11.07
N MET A 413 20.14 -4.44 10.08
CA MET A 413 20.96 -5.53 9.53
C MET A 413 21.89 -6.13 10.58
N SER A 414 22.48 -5.33 11.47
CA SER A 414 23.28 -5.84 12.58
C SER A 414 22.46 -6.62 13.61
N CYS A 415 21.20 -6.25 13.82
CA CYS A 415 20.30 -6.93 14.75
C CYS A 415 19.85 -8.28 14.19
N VAL A 416 19.64 -8.34 12.87
CA VAL A 416 19.22 -9.51 12.11
C VAL A 416 20.35 -10.53 11.97
N LYS A 417 21.57 -10.12 11.62
CA LYS A 417 22.73 -11.01 11.49
C LYS A 417 23.13 -11.70 12.80
N GLY A 418 22.73 -11.15 13.94
CA GLY A 418 23.02 -11.69 15.27
C GLY A 418 21.89 -12.52 15.90
N ASN A 419 20.81 -12.81 15.16
CA ASN A 419 19.72 -13.68 15.60
C ASN A 419 19.70 -14.96 14.74
N GLU A 420 20.57 -15.91 15.06
CA GLU A 420 20.40 -17.30 14.61
C GLU A 420 19.37 -17.97 15.54
N GLU A 421 18.12 -18.00 15.07
CA GLU A 421 16.97 -18.73 15.62
C GLU A 421 16.47 -18.40 17.05
N GLU A 422 15.16 -18.59 17.23
CA GLU A 422 14.39 -18.47 18.47
C GLU A 422 14.27 -17.07 19.12
N ASP A 423 13.41 -16.19 18.60
CA ASP A 423 12.72 -15.26 19.50
C ASP A 423 11.31 -14.84 19.04
N MET A 424 10.35 -14.98 19.96
CA MET A 424 8.89 -14.95 19.76
C MET A 424 8.28 -13.58 19.38
N SER A 425 9.10 -12.58 19.03
CA SER A 425 8.65 -11.48 18.18
C SER A 425 9.89 -10.83 17.54
N PHE A 426 10.24 -11.25 16.31
CA PHE A 426 11.33 -10.66 15.52
C PHE A 426 11.34 -9.12 15.63
N LEU A 427 10.16 -8.49 15.55
CA LEU A 427 9.97 -7.04 15.70
C LEU A 427 10.32 -6.51 17.10
N GLY A 428 9.87 -7.17 18.16
CA GLY A 428 10.17 -6.77 19.54
C GLY A 428 11.67 -6.92 19.86
N GLY A 429 12.31 -7.98 19.36
CA GLY A 429 13.75 -8.18 19.48
C GLY A 429 14.56 -7.13 18.71
N VAL A 430 14.14 -6.81 17.48
CA VAL A 430 14.75 -5.75 16.66
C VAL A 430 14.60 -4.39 17.34
N LEU A 431 13.40 -4.03 17.80
CA LEU A 431 13.14 -2.79 18.54
C LEU A 431 14.05 -2.67 19.76
N LYS A 432 14.08 -3.70 20.62
CA LYS A 432 14.88 -3.69 21.85
C LYS A 432 16.36 -3.42 21.58
N LYS A 433 16.93 -4.07 20.57
CA LYS A 433 18.35 -3.88 20.16
C LYS A 433 18.60 -2.53 19.49
N ILE A 434 17.63 -2.05 18.72
CA ILE A 434 17.72 -0.74 18.08
C ILE A 434 17.75 0.36 19.13
N GLY A 435 16.82 0.35 20.09
CA GLY A 435 16.81 1.41 21.07
C GLY A 435 17.93 1.35 22.10
N THR A 436 18.50 0.17 22.43
CA THR A 436 19.74 0.16 23.23
C THR A 436 20.90 0.82 22.49
N LYS A 437 20.99 0.66 21.16
CA LYS A 437 22.01 1.31 20.33
C LYS A 437 21.73 2.78 20.03
N ILE A 438 20.46 3.16 19.91
CA ILE A 438 20.00 4.53 19.68
C ILE A 438 20.09 5.37 20.95
N LEU A 439 19.54 4.91 22.08
CA LEU A 439 19.52 5.67 23.34
C LEU A 439 20.91 5.92 23.91
N GLY A 440 21.90 5.08 23.59
CA GLY A 440 23.29 5.36 23.94
C GLY A 440 23.93 6.51 23.14
N ASN A 441 23.29 6.99 22.07
CA ASN A 441 23.89 7.89 21.07
C ASN A 441 22.99 9.06 20.61
N ILE A 442 21.71 9.11 20.99
CA ILE A 442 20.79 10.18 20.59
C ILE A 442 20.50 11.07 21.79
N ASP A 443 20.46 12.38 21.52
CA ASP A 443 20.11 13.43 22.46
C ASP A 443 18.73 13.14 23.09
N GLU A 444 18.68 12.97 24.42
CA GLU A 444 17.47 12.59 25.17
C GLU A 444 16.29 13.55 24.92
N HIS A 445 16.58 14.78 24.47
CA HIS A 445 15.59 15.80 24.15
C HIS A 445 14.77 15.54 22.88
N LEU A 446 15.20 14.65 21.97
CA LEU A 446 14.48 14.40 20.70
C LEU A 446 13.12 13.72 20.88
N TYR A 447 12.91 13.04 22.02
CA TYR A 447 11.72 12.24 22.32
C TYR A 447 10.91 12.78 23.50
N GLN A 448 11.20 14.00 23.95
CA GLN A 448 10.51 14.59 25.09
C GLN A 448 9.17 15.20 24.69
N GLY A 449 8.10 14.76 25.36
CA GLY A 449 6.76 15.30 25.21
C GLY A 449 5.94 14.64 24.10
N THR A 450 4.72 15.13 23.91
CA THR A 450 3.74 14.50 23.02
C THR A 450 3.86 14.96 21.56
N ALA A 451 4.84 15.81 21.24
CA ALA A 451 5.04 16.43 19.93
C ALA A 451 5.25 15.41 18.80
N VAL A 452 5.87 14.25 19.09
CA VAL A 452 6.05 13.17 18.12
C VAL A 452 4.74 12.62 17.55
N TRP A 453 3.64 12.81 18.29
CA TRP A 453 2.29 12.38 17.91
C TRP A 453 1.45 13.48 17.24
N GLU A 454 1.96 14.70 17.05
CA GLU A 454 1.18 15.84 16.53
C GLU A 454 0.43 15.54 15.22
N LYS A 455 1.03 14.72 14.35
CA LYS A 455 0.43 14.30 13.08
C LYS A 455 -0.14 12.88 13.08
N THR A 456 -0.24 12.21 14.23
CA THR A 456 -0.74 10.83 14.33
C THR A 456 -1.92 10.75 15.30
N MET A 457 -3.05 10.25 14.82
CA MET A 457 -4.22 9.99 15.66
C MET A 457 -4.56 8.51 15.66
N PHE A 458 -4.92 7.99 16.83
CA PHE A 458 -5.39 6.63 17.02
C PHE A 458 -6.91 6.63 16.92
N VAL A 459 -7.46 5.81 16.06
CA VAL A 459 -8.90 5.78 15.75
C VAL A 459 -9.46 4.42 16.17
N LEU A 460 -10.18 4.40 17.29
CA LEU A 460 -10.89 3.22 17.78
C LEU A 460 -12.17 3.00 16.98
N THR A 461 -12.21 1.97 16.13
CA THR A 461 -13.38 1.65 15.30
C THR A 461 -14.27 0.58 15.93
N LYS A 462 -15.48 0.44 15.39
CA LYS A 462 -16.48 -0.56 15.80
C LYS A 462 -16.95 -0.39 17.25
N ILE A 463 -16.98 0.85 17.73
CA ILE A 463 -17.40 1.16 19.10
C ILE A 463 -18.89 0.84 19.31
N ASP A 464 -19.69 0.93 18.25
CA ASP A 464 -21.11 0.60 18.16
C ASP A 464 -21.40 -0.88 18.43
N LEU A 465 -20.51 -1.79 17.98
CA LEU A 465 -20.65 -3.23 18.23
C LEU A 465 -20.55 -3.58 19.73
N LEU A 466 -19.95 -2.69 20.52
CA LEU A 466 -19.75 -2.89 21.95
C LEU A 466 -20.91 -2.34 22.79
N GLN A 467 -21.85 -1.56 22.19
CA GLN A 467 -22.89 -0.78 22.88
C GLN A 467 -22.45 -0.23 24.25
N PRO A 468 -21.28 0.43 24.36
CA PRO A 468 -20.67 0.67 25.65
C PRO A 468 -21.39 1.82 26.36
N ASN A 469 -21.71 1.61 27.64
CA ASN A 469 -22.00 2.72 28.55
C ASN A 469 -20.71 3.50 28.86
N GLU A 470 -20.80 4.64 29.55
CA GLU A 470 -19.62 5.47 29.87
C GLU A 470 -18.50 4.68 30.57
N ASP A 471 -18.85 3.75 31.46
CA ASP A 471 -17.88 2.93 32.19
C ASP A 471 -17.17 1.90 31.27
N ALA A 472 -17.90 1.29 30.33
CA ALA A 472 -17.31 0.42 29.32
C ALA A 472 -16.38 1.19 28.37
N MET A 473 -16.73 2.43 28.01
CA MET A 473 -15.84 3.31 27.25
C MET A 473 -14.55 3.61 28.01
N ARG A 474 -14.65 3.95 29.30
CA ARG A 474 -13.49 4.14 30.17
C ARG A 474 -12.60 2.90 30.23
N HIS A 475 -13.20 1.71 30.30
CA HIS A 475 -12.47 0.45 30.26
C HIS A 475 -11.72 0.24 28.93
N ILE A 476 -12.37 0.51 27.78
CA ILE A 476 -11.73 0.40 26.45
C ILE A 476 -10.55 1.38 26.34
N TYR A 477 -10.73 2.63 26.78
CA TYR A 477 -9.64 3.61 26.81
C TYR A 477 -8.51 3.19 27.75
N TYR A 478 -8.84 2.63 28.91
CA TYR A 478 -7.85 2.11 29.85
C TYR A 478 -7.06 0.94 29.25
N GLU A 479 -7.72 -0.02 28.60
CA GLU A 479 -7.07 -1.14 27.91
C GLU A 479 -6.19 -0.67 26.75
N LEU A 480 -6.68 0.27 25.93
CA LEU A 480 -5.86 0.90 24.91
C LEU A 480 -4.63 1.57 25.53
N GLY A 481 -4.79 2.35 26.60
CA GLY A 481 -3.67 2.99 27.30
C GLY A 481 -2.66 1.98 27.87
N SER A 482 -3.15 0.90 28.48
CA SER A 482 -2.33 -0.22 28.98
C SER A 482 -1.55 -0.89 27.85
N LEU A 483 -2.19 -1.07 26.69
CA LEU A 483 -1.57 -1.66 25.51
C LEU A 483 -0.53 -0.74 24.87
N LEU A 484 -0.83 0.55 24.70
CA LEU A 484 0.11 1.54 24.18
C LEU A 484 1.35 1.60 25.08
N LYS A 485 1.17 1.60 26.40
CA LYS A 485 2.26 1.53 27.39
C LYS A 485 3.13 0.29 27.26
N LYS A 486 2.57 -0.84 26.83
CA LYS A 486 3.33 -2.09 26.61
C LYS A 486 3.98 -2.18 25.23
N SER A 487 3.42 -1.49 24.23
CA SER A 487 3.79 -1.66 22.82
C SER A 487 4.81 -0.63 22.34
N PHE A 488 4.78 0.59 22.88
CA PHE A 488 5.81 1.60 22.61
C PHE A 488 6.95 1.46 23.60
N LEU A 489 8.14 1.14 23.10
CA LEU A 489 9.33 0.97 23.93
C LEU A 489 10.10 2.29 24.12
N TYR A 490 10.03 3.19 23.14
CA TYR A 490 10.88 4.38 23.05
C TYR A 490 10.09 5.66 22.88
N LEU A 491 8.94 5.59 22.21
CA LEU A 491 8.08 6.75 22.06
C LEU A 491 7.26 6.98 23.34
N PRO A 492 7.04 8.24 23.74
CA PRO A 492 6.14 8.55 24.85
C PRO A 492 4.73 8.06 24.54
N ASN A 493 3.93 7.78 25.57
CA ASN A 493 2.53 7.42 25.36
C ASN A 493 1.75 8.59 24.73
N PRO A 494 0.85 8.34 23.76
CA PRO A 494 -0.03 9.39 23.26
C PRO A 494 -1.02 9.82 24.35
N VAL A 495 -1.45 11.08 24.30
CA VAL A 495 -2.46 11.65 25.21
C VAL A 495 -3.88 11.43 24.69
N PRO A 496 -4.92 11.56 25.54
CA PRO A 496 -6.32 11.39 25.13
C PRO A 496 -6.71 12.21 23.88
N ASP A 497 -6.15 13.40 23.70
CA ASP A 497 -6.42 14.26 22.53
C ASP A 497 -5.93 13.68 21.18
N HIS A 498 -5.11 12.63 21.24
CA HIS A 498 -4.63 11.87 20.08
C HIS A 498 -5.50 10.63 19.79
N ILE A 499 -6.55 10.38 20.57
CA ILE A 499 -7.40 9.21 20.45
C ILE A 499 -8.81 9.66 20.05
N LEU A 500 -9.32 9.07 18.97
CA LEU A 500 -10.70 9.25 18.50
C LEU A 500 -11.42 7.91 18.55
N THR A 501 -12.74 7.96 18.68
CA THR A 501 -13.61 6.80 18.57
C THR A 501 -14.52 6.98 17.38
N LEU A 502 -14.73 5.92 16.61
CA LEU A 502 -15.64 5.89 15.48
C LEU A 502 -16.53 4.66 15.60
N ALA A 503 -17.84 4.88 15.52
CA ALA A 503 -18.78 3.82 15.19
C ALA A 503 -18.58 3.40 13.73
N LEU A 504 -18.91 2.16 13.38
CA LEU A 504 -19.06 1.77 11.99
C LEU A 504 -20.09 2.70 11.35
N PRO A 505 -19.78 3.32 10.19
CA PRO A 505 -20.80 4.01 9.42
C PRO A 505 -21.82 2.96 8.94
N GLU A 506 -22.96 2.84 9.62
CA GLU A 506 -24.09 2.11 9.09
C GLU A 506 -24.61 2.83 7.83
N LYS A 507 -25.25 2.08 6.93
CA LYS A 507 -25.65 2.41 5.55
C LYS A 507 -26.25 3.80 5.27
N SER A 508 -26.60 4.58 6.29
CA SER A 508 -27.18 5.91 6.14
C SER A 508 -26.09 6.98 6.18
N LEU A 509 -25.74 7.54 5.03
CA LEU A 509 -25.01 8.81 4.92
C LEU A 509 -25.77 9.99 5.58
N ARG A 510 -27.03 9.80 5.98
CA ARG A 510 -27.90 10.86 6.53
C ARG A 510 -27.67 11.13 8.01
N ASP A 511 -27.16 10.15 8.75
CA ASP A 511 -26.80 10.31 10.16
C ASP A 511 -25.28 10.16 10.28
N THR A 512 -24.53 11.23 10.00
CA THR A 512 -23.11 11.24 10.36
C THR A 512 -23.04 11.16 11.88
N PRO A 513 -22.53 10.06 12.48
CA PRO A 513 -22.35 9.99 13.92
C PRO A 513 -21.52 11.21 14.36
N SER A 514 -21.85 11.82 15.50
CA SER A 514 -21.16 13.00 16.04
C SER A 514 -19.62 12.88 16.01
N HIS A 515 -19.11 11.66 16.14
CA HIS A 515 -17.68 11.36 16.11
C HIS A 515 -17.05 11.40 14.71
N LEU A 516 -17.76 11.01 13.64
CA LEU A 516 -17.28 11.16 12.26
C LEU A 516 -17.23 12.65 11.87
N ARG A 517 -18.18 13.44 12.38
CA ARG A 517 -18.19 14.90 12.20
C ARG A 517 -16.94 15.56 12.81
N SER A 518 -16.59 15.19 14.04
CA SER A 518 -15.41 15.71 14.73
C SER A 518 -14.09 15.42 13.98
N LEU A 519 -13.91 14.19 13.47
CA LEU A 519 -12.74 13.85 12.66
C LEU A 519 -12.69 14.66 11.35
N ASN A 520 -13.81 14.75 10.63
CA ASN A 520 -13.89 15.52 9.38
C ASN A 520 -13.65 17.01 9.61
N GLU A 521 -14.18 17.59 10.69
CA GLU A 521 -13.95 18.99 11.07
C GLU A 521 -12.48 19.24 11.43
N LYS A 522 -11.83 18.32 12.16
CA LYS A 522 -10.40 18.40 12.47
C LYS A 522 -9.53 18.32 11.19
N LEU A 523 -9.84 17.39 10.29
CA LEU A 523 -9.14 17.28 8.99
C LEU A 523 -9.33 18.53 8.14
N ARG A 524 -10.55 19.06 8.09
CA ARG A 524 -10.87 20.31 7.39
C ARG A 524 -10.08 21.48 7.96
N ALA A 525 -10.04 21.63 9.28
CA ALA A 525 -9.28 22.68 9.95
C ALA A 525 -7.78 22.60 9.64
N LEU A 526 -7.18 21.41 9.75
CA LEU A 526 -5.77 21.19 9.45
C LEU A 526 -5.43 21.45 7.97
N SER A 527 -6.30 21.01 7.06
CA SER A 527 -6.17 21.27 5.63
C SER A 527 -6.18 22.78 5.32
N LEU A 528 -7.03 23.55 6.00
CA LEU A 528 -7.11 25.00 5.84
C LEU A 528 -5.91 25.74 6.45
N GLN A 529 -5.36 25.25 7.57
CA GLN A 529 -4.20 25.85 8.24
C GLN A 529 -2.88 25.62 7.50
N SER A 530 -2.84 24.63 6.61
CA SER A 530 -1.66 24.23 5.84
C SER A 530 -1.98 24.22 4.35
N PRO A 531 -2.22 25.39 3.70
CA PRO A 531 -2.49 25.45 2.27
C PRO A 531 -1.28 25.00 1.44
N PHE A 532 -1.52 24.55 0.21
CA PHE A 532 -0.48 23.99 -0.66
C PHE A 532 0.71 24.94 -0.85
N GLU A 533 0.46 26.21 -1.15
CA GLU A 533 1.52 27.22 -1.32
C GLU A 533 2.42 27.32 -0.09
N LYS A 534 1.84 27.36 1.11
CA LYS A 534 2.59 27.38 2.37
C LYS A 534 3.44 26.12 2.56
N ARG A 535 2.93 24.94 2.16
CA ARG A 535 3.70 23.69 2.19
C ARG A 535 4.85 23.70 1.18
N VAL A 536 4.65 24.31 0.00
CA VAL A 536 5.70 24.49 -1.01
C VAL A 536 6.78 25.44 -0.49
N GLU A 537 6.42 26.56 0.12
CA GLU A 537 7.38 27.50 0.72
C GLU A 537 8.22 26.83 1.81
N LEU A 538 7.58 26.06 2.70
CA LEU A 538 8.32 25.30 3.72
C LEU A 538 9.29 24.28 3.09
N SER A 539 8.88 23.64 2.00
CA SER A 539 9.75 22.75 1.23
C SER A 539 10.94 23.51 0.63
N ILE A 540 10.71 24.67 0.01
CA ILE A 540 11.77 25.55 -0.51
C ILE A 540 12.78 25.88 0.59
N GLN A 541 12.32 26.31 1.77
CA GLN A 541 13.20 26.66 2.88
C GLN A 541 14.02 25.47 3.37
N ASN A 542 13.41 24.28 3.46
CA ASN A 542 14.13 23.06 3.84
C ASN A 542 15.19 22.68 2.80
N MET A 543 14.84 22.71 1.52
CA MET A 543 15.77 22.45 0.42
C MET A 543 16.94 23.44 0.42
N CYS A 544 16.67 24.73 0.66
CA CYS A 544 17.69 25.76 0.81
C CYS A 544 18.65 25.43 1.96
N ASN A 545 18.12 25.04 3.12
CA ASN A 545 18.94 24.70 4.30
C ASN A 545 19.81 23.47 4.07
N GLU A 546 19.30 22.45 3.39
CA GLU A 546 20.05 21.24 3.03
C GLU A 546 21.14 21.55 2.00
N LEU A 547 20.81 22.28 0.95
CA LEU A 547 21.77 22.72 -0.07
C LEU A 547 22.86 23.59 0.54
N LYS A 548 22.54 24.54 1.44
CA LYS A 548 23.54 25.36 2.14
C LYS A 548 24.54 24.52 2.92
N LYS A 549 24.07 23.48 3.64
CA LYS A 549 24.94 22.56 4.39
C LYS A 549 25.87 21.81 3.43
N ALA A 550 25.34 21.27 2.34
CA ALA A 550 26.12 20.53 1.35
C ALA A 550 27.16 21.42 0.64
N VAL A 551 26.75 22.61 0.19
CA VAL A 551 27.62 23.61 -0.44
C VAL A 551 28.73 24.04 0.52
N GLY A 552 28.39 24.33 1.79
CA GLY A 552 29.34 24.79 2.80
C GLY A 552 30.37 23.73 3.23
N GLN A 553 30.05 22.44 3.09
CA GLN A 553 30.96 21.32 3.38
C GLN A 553 31.85 20.94 2.18
N SER A 554 31.62 21.54 1.02
CA SER A 554 32.39 21.24 -0.19
C SER A 554 33.69 22.05 -0.28
N TRP A 555 34.78 21.38 -0.62
CA TRP A 555 36.09 22.00 -0.86
C TRP A 555 36.20 22.63 -2.25
N THR A 556 35.22 22.39 -3.15
CA THR A 556 35.14 23.03 -4.47
C THR A 556 34.65 24.49 -4.32
N LYS A 557 35.62 25.40 -4.20
CA LYS A 557 35.47 26.84 -3.94
C LYS A 557 34.61 27.68 -4.93
N TYR A 558 33.95 27.13 -5.96
CA TYR A 558 33.42 27.97 -7.06
C TYR A 558 32.12 27.51 -7.70
N LEU A 559 31.04 27.54 -6.92
CA LEU A 559 29.70 27.85 -7.44
C LEU A 559 29.10 29.00 -6.61
N THR A 560 29.81 30.13 -6.55
CA THR A 560 29.32 31.37 -5.89
C THR A 560 27.92 31.76 -6.37
N PHE A 561 27.59 31.43 -7.63
CA PHE A 561 26.25 31.61 -8.18
C PHE A 561 25.18 30.79 -7.43
N ASP A 562 25.41 29.50 -7.18
CA ASP A 562 24.43 28.64 -6.51
C ASP A 562 24.23 29.11 -5.05
N ALA A 563 25.30 29.44 -4.32
CA ALA A 563 25.20 29.94 -2.94
C ALA A 563 24.37 31.24 -2.86
N ASN A 564 24.68 32.21 -3.73
CA ASN A 564 23.95 33.48 -3.80
C ASN A 564 22.49 33.28 -4.22
N GLU A 565 22.22 32.35 -5.13
CA GLU A 565 20.86 32.08 -5.59
C GLU A 565 20.03 31.34 -4.52
N ILE A 566 20.63 30.42 -3.78
CA ILE A 566 20.00 29.78 -2.62
C ILE A 566 19.64 30.83 -1.56
N ASP A 567 20.55 31.77 -1.27
CA ASP A 567 20.29 32.87 -0.33
C ASP A 567 19.13 33.76 -0.80
N ARG A 568 19.13 34.15 -2.08
CA ARG A 568 18.05 34.95 -2.68
C ARG A 568 16.70 34.24 -2.64
N ILE A 569 16.64 32.97 -2.97
CA ILE A 569 15.41 32.18 -2.94
C ILE A 569 14.91 32.04 -1.50
N LEU A 570 15.81 31.76 -0.55
CA LEU A 570 15.45 31.67 0.86
C LEU A 570 14.88 32.99 1.39
N GLU A 571 15.53 34.12 1.10
CA GLU A 571 15.03 35.44 1.50
C GLU A 571 13.65 35.75 0.90
N ARG A 572 13.44 35.42 -0.39
CA ARG A 572 12.15 35.60 -1.06
C ARG A 572 11.06 34.73 -0.41
N SER A 573 11.37 33.47 -0.12
CA SER A 573 10.45 32.54 0.55
C SER A 573 10.06 33.04 1.94
N VAL A 574 11.04 33.46 2.75
CA VAL A 574 10.79 33.98 4.11
C VAL A 574 9.92 35.24 4.08
N LYS A 575 10.15 36.15 3.13
CA LYS A 575 9.31 37.35 2.94
C LYS A 575 7.87 37.04 2.54
N ARG A 576 7.65 36.03 1.69
CA ARG A 576 6.30 35.61 1.30
C ARG A 576 5.56 34.95 2.46
N MET A 577 6.27 34.10 3.21
CA MET A 577 5.73 33.45 4.41
C MET A 577 5.39 34.41 5.55
N SER A 578 6.10 35.53 5.69
CA SER A 578 5.79 36.55 6.71
C SER A 578 4.67 37.52 6.31
N ALA A 579 4.31 37.56 5.03
CA ALA A 579 3.22 38.38 4.50
C ALA A 579 1.85 37.67 4.50
N GLN A 580 1.84 36.35 4.71
CA GLN A 580 0.66 35.48 4.87
C GLN A 580 0.29 35.33 6.33
#